data_AF-A0A3B8KW01-F1
#
_entry.id   AF-A0A3B8KW01-F1
#
_cell.length_a   1.000
_cell.length_b   1.000
_cell.length_c   1.000
_cell.angle_alpha   90.00
_cell.angle_beta   90.00
_cell.angle_gamma   90.00
#
_symmetry.space_group_name_H-M   'P 1'
#
loop_
_entity.id
_entity.type
_entity.pdbx_description
1 polymer ?
#
loop_
_entity_poly.entity_id
_entity_poly.type
_entity_poly.pdbx_seq_one_letter_code
_entity_poly.pdbx_strand_id
1 'polypeptide(L)'
;NPRSELARLMTQNGGTRLARAMVNRTWARLLGYGFTSPVDDMGPHNTPSHPEVIDRLAEEFVASGFDVKQLVGWICNTRAYGLTSRMTDGNAVDDPTTNGQPLFSRVYTKPMSVEQLYDSLWVATQVDRVTASDWEEVAANRRRWQSQFVYSFQTDENDEAVTFDGSITQAMMMMNGPL
;
A
#
# COMPACT_ATOMS: atom_id res chain seq x y z
N ASN A 1 28.52 6.75 15.50
CA ASN A 1 27.08 7.01 15.57
C ASN A 1 26.37 5.92 14.77
N PRO A 2 25.58 5.02 15.39
CA PRO A 2 24.97 3.89 14.69
C PRO A 2 24.05 4.31 13.53
N ARG A 3 23.42 5.49 13.61
CA ARG A 3 22.54 6.01 12.55
C ARG A 3 23.30 6.37 11.26
N SER A 4 24.51 6.92 11.38
CA SER A 4 25.31 7.29 10.21
C SER A 4 25.86 6.05 9.48
N GLU A 5 26.21 5.01 10.24
CA GLU A 5 26.68 3.74 9.66
C GLU A 5 25.55 3.01 8.94
N LEU A 6 24.33 3.01 9.51
CA LEU A 6 23.15 2.49 8.84
C LEU A 6 22.84 3.27 7.55
N ALA A 7 22.85 4.60 7.59
CA ALA A 7 22.62 5.42 6.40
C ALA A 7 23.64 5.12 5.29
N ARG A 8 24.92 4.94 5.65
CA ARG A 8 25.97 4.51 4.73
C ARG A 8 25.65 3.14 4.12
N LEU A 9 25.25 2.16 4.93
CA LEU A 9 24.89 0.81 4.45
C LEU A 9 23.66 0.82 3.53
N MET A 10 22.65 1.66 3.83
CA MET A 10 21.44 1.79 3.00
C MET A 10 21.71 2.49 1.66
N THR A 11 22.68 3.40 1.61
CA THR A 11 23.03 4.17 0.41
C THR A 11 24.18 3.54 -0.40
N GLN A 12 24.77 2.43 0.07
CA GLN A 12 25.74 1.66 -0.70
C GLN A 12 25.17 1.28 -2.07
N ASN A 13 26.02 1.30 -3.10
CA ASN A 13 25.64 1.05 -4.50
C ASN A 13 24.58 2.04 -5.03
N GLY A 14 24.70 3.31 -4.67
CA GLY A 14 23.82 4.38 -5.15
C GLY A 14 22.39 4.33 -4.61
N GLY A 15 22.14 3.57 -3.53
CA GLY A 15 20.81 3.41 -2.96
C GLY A 15 19.87 2.51 -3.76
N THR A 16 20.40 1.70 -4.68
CA THR A 16 19.59 0.84 -5.57
C THR A 16 18.69 -0.13 -4.79
N ARG A 17 19.17 -0.71 -3.68
CA ARG A 17 18.37 -1.59 -2.81
C ARG A 17 17.21 -0.83 -2.14
N LEU A 18 17.49 0.38 -1.67
CA LEU A 18 16.48 1.25 -1.08
C LEU A 18 15.43 1.65 -2.13
N ALA A 19 15.87 1.98 -3.35
CA ALA A 19 14.99 2.32 -4.45
C ALA A 19 14.08 1.14 -4.82
N ARG A 20 14.62 -0.07 -4.98
CA ARG A 20 13.85 -1.30 -5.21
C ARG A 20 12.79 -1.52 -4.11
N ALA A 21 13.16 -1.40 -2.84
CA ALA A 21 12.23 -1.55 -1.72
C ALA A 21 11.10 -0.50 -1.77
N MET A 22 11.43 0.77 -2.01
CA MET A 22 10.44 1.84 -2.11
C MET A 22 9.51 1.67 -3.31
N VAL A 23 10.04 1.24 -4.46
CA VAL A 23 9.26 0.91 -5.66
C VAL A 23 8.30 -0.24 -5.37
N ASN A 24 8.79 -1.35 -4.82
CA ASN A 24 7.97 -2.53 -4.50
C ASN A 24 6.83 -2.16 -3.55
N ARG A 25 7.15 -1.39 -2.51
CA ARG A 25 6.21 -0.94 -1.50
C ARG A 25 5.15 0.00 -2.07
N THR A 26 5.55 0.97 -2.89
CA THR A 26 4.62 1.91 -3.54
C THR A 26 3.71 1.18 -4.53
N TRP A 27 4.28 0.23 -5.29
CA TRP A 27 3.53 -0.64 -6.19
C TRP A 27 2.49 -1.47 -5.45
N ALA A 28 2.89 -2.16 -4.37
CA ALA A 28 1.99 -2.96 -3.54
C ALA A 28 0.86 -2.12 -2.94
N ARG A 29 1.17 -0.89 -2.50
CA ARG A 29 0.15 0.02 -1.97
C ARG A 29 -0.90 0.40 -3.03
N LEU A 30 -0.49 0.58 -4.28
CA LEU A 30 -1.38 0.99 -5.37
C LEU A 30 -2.14 -0.19 -6.00
N LEU A 31 -1.47 -1.30 -6.27
CA LEU A 31 -2.05 -2.47 -6.96
C LEU A 31 -2.56 -3.56 -5.99
N GLY A 32 -2.31 -3.44 -4.69
CA GLY A 32 -2.72 -4.39 -3.66
C GLY A 32 -1.79 -5.58 -3.50
N TYR A 33 -0.74 -5.72 -4.33
CA TYR A 33 0.25 -6.78 -4.21
C TYR A 33 1.60 -6.32 -4.77
N GLY A 34 2.70 -6.75 -4.15
CA GLY A 34 4.07 -6.38 -4.54
C GLY A 34 4.67 -7.31 -5.61
N PHE A 35 5.84 -6.98 -6.12
CA PHE A 35 6.62 -7.90 -6.96
C PHE A 35 7.16 -9.09 -6.16
N THR A 36 7.29 -8.95 -4.84
CA THR A 36 7.65 -10.02 -3.90
C THR A 36 6.56 -10.15 -2.83
N SER A 37 6.45 -11.35 -2.25
CA SER A 37 5.62 -11.60 -1.07
C SER A 37 6.46 -12.39 -0.06
N PRO A 38 6.67 -11.88 1.17
CA PRO A 38 6.27 -10.56 1.69
C PRO A 38 6.90 -9.37 0.93
N VAL A 39 6.27 -8.19 1.01
CA VAL A 39 6.72 -6.98 0.28
C VAL A 39 8.11 -6.48 0.72
N ASP A 40 8.45 -6.69 1.99
CA ASP A 40 9.72 -6.26 2.57
C ASP A 40 10.81 -7.33 2.48
N ASP A 41 10.46 -8.55 2.08
CA ASP A 41 11.42 -9.63 1.86
C ASP A 41 11.89 -9.65 0.40
N MET A 42 12.95 -8.90 0.12
CA MET A 42 13.59 -8.82 -1.19
C MET A 42 14.97 -9.49 -1.22
N GLY A 43 15.12 -10.57 -0.43
CA GLY A 43 16.35 -11.36 -0.39
C GLY A 43 16.57 -12.20 -1.66
N PRO A 44 17.76 -12.80 -1.83
CA PRO A 44 18.05 -13.66 -2.99
C PRO A 44 17.13 -14.87 -3.15
N HIS A 45 16.49 -15.31 -2.06
CA HIS A 45 15.53 -16.41 -2.04
C HIS A 45 14.13 -16.01 -2.51
N ASN A 46 13.82 -14.71 -2.55
CA ASN A 46 12.52 -14.18 -2.96
C ASN A 46 12.67 -13.38 -4.27
N THR A 47 12.60 -14.08 -5.40
CA THR A 47 12.79 -13.45 -6.71
C THR A 47 11.54 -12.63 -7.08
N PRO A 48 11.69 -11.34 -7.44
CA PRO A 48 10.58 -10.51 -7.91
C PRO A 48 9.89 -11.13 -9.13
N SER A 49 8.57 -11.02 -9.23
CA SER A 49 7.81 -11.55 -10.38
C SER A 49 8.19 -10.91 -11.71
N HIS A 50 8.52 -9.61 -11.69
CA HIS A 50 8.91 -8.84 -12.87
C HIS A 50 10.20 -8.06 -12.59
N PRO A 51 11.38 -8.72 -12.59
CA PRO A 51 12.65 -8.12 -12.20
C PRO A 51 13.03 -6.93 -13.10
N GLU A 52 12.75 -7.01 -14.39
CA GLU A 52 13.04 -5.93 -15.33
C GLU A 52 12.25 -4.64 -15.03
N VAL A 53 10.99 -4.78 -14.59
CA VAL A 53 10.11 -3.65 -14.29
C VAL A 53 10.56 -2.93 -13.03
N ILE A 54 10.82 -3.70 -11.96
CA ILE A 54 11.26 -3.13 -10.69
C ILE A 54 12.63 -2.48 -10.82
N ASP A 55 13.53 -3.05 -11.62
CA ASP A 55 14.86 -2.50 -11.88
C ASP A 55 14.78 -1.19 -12.63
N ARG A 56 13.99 -1.17 -13.71
CA ARG A 56 13.78 0.05 -14.49
C ARG A 56 13.19 1.18 -13.64
N LEU A 57 12.18 0.87 -12.83
CA LEU A 57 11.56 1.86 -11.94
C LEU A 57 12.54 2.32 -10.85
N ALA A 58 13.36 1.42 -10.31
CA ALA A 58 14.35 1.76 -9.29
C ALA A 58 15.46 2.67 -9.85
N GLU A 59 15.96 2.39 -11.05
CA GLU A 59 16.94 3.23 -11.75
C GLU A 59 16.40 4.64 -11.98
N GLU A 60 15.20 4.76 -12.53
CA GLU A 60 14.54 6.04 -12.76
C GLU A 60 14.26 6.77 -11.45
N PHE A 61 13.86 6.05 -10.40
CA PHE A 61 13.61 6.64 -9.08
C PHE A 61 14.90 7.21 -8.47
N VAL A 62 16.03 6.52 -8.58
CA VAL A 62 17.35 7.06 -8.18
C VAL A 62 17.70 8.28 -9.03
N ALA A 63 17.53 8.22 -10.36
CA ALA A 63 17.83 9.32 -11.27
C ALA A 63 16.98 10.58 -11.00
N SER A 64 15.74 10.41 -10.55
CA SER A 64 14.86 11.50 -10.13
C SER A 64 15.23 12.15 -8.79
N GLY A 65 16.22 11.60 -8.07
CA GLY A 65 16.54 12.04 -6.71
C GLY A 65 15.54 11.55 -5.67
N PHE A 66 14.97 10.35 -5.85
CA PHE A 66 13.97 9.74 -4.97
C PHE A 66 12.63 10.52 -4.92
N ASP A 67 12.17 11.08 -6.05
CA ASP A 67 10.88 11.79 -6.13
C ASP A 67 9.70 10.80 -6.10
N VAL A 68 9.06 10.71 -4.93
CA VAL A 68 7.91 9.82 -4.69
C VAL A 68 6.71 10.21 -5.54
N LYS A 69 6.49 11.50 -5.80
CA LYS A 69 5.37 11.97 -6.63
C LYS A 69 5.55 11.51 -8.08
N GLN A 70 6.78 11.60 -8.57
CA GLN A 70 7.13 11.14 -9.90
C GLN A 70 6.98 9.62 -10.03
N LEU A 71 7.41 8.86 -9.01
CA LEU A 71 7.23 7.40 -8.94
C LEU A 71 5.75 6.99 -9.02
N VAL A 72 4.89 7.63 -8.20
CA VAL A 72 3.44 7.40 -8.24
C VAL A 72 2.89 7.73 -9.64
N GLY A 73 3.34 8.82 -10.24
CA GLY A 73 2.99 9.19 -11.61
C GLY A 73 3.34 8.11 -12.63
N TRP A 74 4.53 7.51 -12.54
CA TRP A 74 4.92 6.40 -13.44
C TRP A 74 4.04 5.18 -13.24
N ILE A 75 3.80 4.76 -12.00
CA ILE A 75 2.98 3.58 -11.69
C ILE A 75 1.55 3.77 -12.20
N CYS A 76 0.94 4.93 -11.96
CA CYS A 76 -0.42 5.23 -12.42
C CYS A 76 -0.56 5.29 -13.95
N ASN A 77 0.54 5.53 -14.68
CA ASN A 77 0.56 5.50 -16.14
C ASN A 77 0.89 4.12 -16.72
N THR A 78 1.08 3.09 -15.89
CA THR A 78 1.27 1.72 -16.37
C THR A 78 -0.03 1.12 -16.89
N ARG A 79 0.09 0.23 -17.88
CA ARG A 79 -1.06 -0.58 -18.32
C ARG A 79 -1.66 -1.38 -17.16
N ALA A 80 -0.82 -1.97 -16.30
CA ALA A 80 -1.25 -2.79 -15.16
C ALA A 80 -2.21 -2.02 -14.24
N TYR A 81 -1.90 -0.75 -13.93
CA TYR A 81 -2.76 0.09 -13.10
C TYR A 81 -4.11 0.42 -13.77
N GLY A 82 -4.13 0.57 -15.09
CA GLY A 82 -5.34 0.88 -15.86
C GLY A 82 -6.26 -0.32 -16.16
N LEU A 83 -5.91 -1.54 -15.72
CA LEU A 83 -6.72 -2.72 -15.97
C LEU A 83 -8.01 -2.72 -15.13
N THR A 84 -9.02 -3.46 -15.60
CA THR A 84 -10.23 -3.72 -14.81
C THR A 84 -9.96 -4.75 -13.72
N SER A 85 -10.76 -4.75 -12.65
CA SER A 85 -10.73 -5.80 -11.62
C SER A 85 -11.52 -7.07 -12.02
N ARG A 86 -12.23 -7.06 -13.15
CA ARG A 86 -13.05 -8.18 -13.61
C ARG A 86 -12.21 -9.43 -13.91
N MET A 87 -12.61 -10.54 -13.31
CA MET A 87 -12.06 -11.85 -13.61
C MET A 87 -12.73 -12.45 -14.86
N THR A 88 -11.94 -13.16 -15.66
CA THR A 88 -12.28 -13.83 -16.91
C THR A 88 -11.55 -15.17 -16.95
N ASP A 89 -11.97 -16.11 -17.80
CA ASP A 89 -11.35 -17.44 -17.88
C ASP A 89 -9.84 -17.38 -18.22
N GLY A 90 -9.41 -16.36 -18.98
CA GLY A 90 -8.01 -16.17 -19.36
C GLY A 90 -7.11 -15.55 -18.28
N ASN A 91 -7.67 -15.02 -17.19
CA ASN A 91 -6.91 -14.38 -16.11
C ASN A 91 -7.22 -14.93 -14.71
N ALA A 92 -8.04 -15.98 -14.61
CA ALA A 92 -8.38 -16.62 -13.34
C ALA A 92 -7.16 -17.24 -12.61
N VAL A 93 -6.11 -17.59 -13.35
CA VAL A 93 -4.85 -18.10 -12.79
C VAL A 93 -4.09 -17.01 -12.01
N ASP A 94 -4.33 -15.74 -12.32
CA ASP A 94 -3.73 -14.59 -11.63
C ASP A 94 -4.55 -14.23 -10.39
N ASP A 95 -4.35 -15.04 -9.35
CA ASP A 95 -4.98 -14.90 -8.04
C ASP A 95 -3.94 -14.71 -6.92
N PRO A 96 -3.88 -13.51 -6.29
CA PRO A 96 -2.95 -13.23 -5.20
C PRO A 96 -3.22 -14.08 -3.94
N THR A 97 -4.39 -14.71 -3.80
CA THR A 97 -4.71 -15.57 -2.64
C THR A 97 -4.07 -16.95 -2.73
N THR A 98 -3.64 -17.38 -3.91
CA THR A 98 -3.20 -18.77 -4.17
C THR A 98 -1.66 -18.95 -4.04
N ASN A 99 -0.95 -18.01 -3.41
CA ASN A 99 0.52 -18.02 -3.26
C ASN A 99 1.30 -18.19 -4.60
N GLY A 100 0.67 -17.83 -5.72
CA GLY A 100 1.31 -17.78 -7.04
C GLY A 100 2.09 -16.49 -7.25
N GLN A 101 3.01 -16.48 -8.22
CA GLN A 101 3.64 -15.22 -8.64
C GLN A 101 2.61 -14.30 -9.31
N PRO A 102 2.52 -13.02 -8.91
CA PRO A 102 1.55 -12.09 -9.44
C PRO A 102 1.88 -11.74 -10.91
N LEU A 103 0.88 -11.83 -11.78
CA LEU A 103 1.00 -11.49 -13.20
C LEU A 103 0.48 -10.07 -13.52
N PHE A 104 -0.22 -9.43 -12.58
CA PHE A 104 -0.84 -8.11 -12.75
C PHE A 104 -1.71 -8.00 -14.02
N SER A 105 -2.44 -9.07 -14.34
CA SER A 105 -3.35 -9.16 -15.49
C SER A 105 -4.71 -8.52 -15.24
N ARG A 106 -4.96 -8.08 -14.01
CA ARG A 106 -6.14 -7.33 -13.54
C ARG A 106 -5.77 -6.55 -12.28
N VAL A 107 -6.63 -5.61 -11.90
CA VAL A 107 -6.53 -4.99 -10.57
C VAL A 107 -7.00 -5.99 -9.51
N TYR A 108 -6.14 -6.26 -8.53
CA TYR A 108 -6.51 -7.09 -7.38
C TYR A 108 -7.44 -6.32 -6.45
N THR A 109 -8.55 -6.94 -6.07
CA THR A 109 -9.46 -6.36 -5.09
C THR A 109 -8.81 -6.44 -3.72
N LYS A 110 -8.57 -5.27 -3.11
CA LYS A 110 -8.09 -5.16 -1.74
C LYS A 110 -9.16 -4.52 -0.85
N PRO A 111 -9.20 -4.88 0.44
CA PRO A 111 -10.01 -4.15 1.41
C PRO A 111 -9.53 -2.69 1.52
N MET A 112 -10.45 -1.81 1.90
CA MET A 112 -10.13 -0.40 2.15
C MET A 112 -9.36 -0.26 3.45
N SER A 113 -8.35 0.61 3.47
CA SER A 113 -7.73 1.02 4.73
C SER A 113 -8.73 1.79 5.59
N VAL A 114 -8.46 1.90 6.89
CA VAL A 114 -9.30 2.64 7.83
C VAL A 114 -9.48 4.10 7.38
N GLU A 115 -8.43 4.71 6.85
CA GLU A 115 -8.46 6.06 6.30
C GLU A 115 -9.37 6.14 5.08
N GLN A 116 -9.25 5.17 4.15
CA GLN A 116 -10.09 5.12 2.95
C GLN A 116 -11.57 4.89 3.30
N LEU A 117 -11.83 4.04 4.28
CA LEU A 117 -13.16 3.79 4.80
C LEU A 117 -13.74 5.05 5.45
N TYR A 118 -13.00 5.71 6.35
CA TYR A 118 -13.40 6.97 6.97
C TYR A 118 -13.74 8.03 5.92
N ASP A 119 -12.83 8.25 4.98
CA ASP A 119 -13.01 9.25 3.93
C ASP A 119 -14.23 8.91 3.06
N SER A 120 -14.47 7.63 2.79
CA SER A 120 -15.66 7.15 2.07
C SER A 120 -16.95 7.42 2.85
N LEU A 121 -16.97 7.14 4.16
CA LEU A 121 -18.11 7.46 5.04
C LEU A 121 -18.34 8.96 5.11
N TRP A 122 -17.28 9.75 5.26
CA TRP A 122 -17.34 11.21 5.30
C TRP A 122 -17.98 11.79 4.04
N VAL A 123 -17.56 11.31 2.86
CA VAL A 123 -18.14 11.68 1.56
C VAL A 123 -19.58 11.20 1.43
N ALA A 124 -19.88 9.95 1.81
CA ALA A 124 -21.21 9.38 1.68
C ALA A 124 -22.27 10.07 2.56
N THR A 125 -21.86 10.51 3.75
CA THR A 125 -22.72 11.20 4.73
C THR A 125 -22.83 12.70 4.49
N GLN A 126 -22.07 13.24 3.54
CA GLN A 126 -22.03 14.67 3.19
C GLN A 126 -21.75 15.59 4.40
N VAL A 127 -20.96 15.11 5.36
CA VAL A 127 -20.63 15.87 6.58
C VAL A 127 -19.82 17.13 6.24
N ASP A 128 -19.13 17.13 5.10
CA ASP A 128 -18.45 18.29 4.51
C ASP A 128 -19.38 19.49 4.31
N ARG A 129 -20.68 19.27 4.06
CA ARG A 129 -21.67 20.35 3.91
C ARG A 129 -22.04 21.04 5.21
N VAL A 130 -21.77 20.40 6.35
CA VAL A 130 -22.13 20.88 7.70
C VAL A 130 -20.92 21.44 8.44
N THR A 131 -19.71 20.94 8.17
CA THR A 131 -18.47 21.25 8.90
C THR A 131 -17.53 22.22 8.17
N ALA A 132 -18.01 22.89 7.12
CA ALA A 132 -17.20 23.67 6.16
C ALA A 132 -16.35 24.83 6.74
N SER A 133 -16.46 25.15 8.02
CA SER A 133 -15.82 26.30 8.65
C SER A 133 -14.57 26.02 9.49
N ASP A 134 -14.26 24.77 9.86
CA ASP A 134 -13.07 24.47 10.68
C ASP A 134 -12.34 23.18 10.25
N TRP A 135 -11.33 23.33 9.40
CA TRP A 135 -10.54 22.21 8.88
C TRP A 135 -9.60 21.60 9.93
N GLU A 136 -9.20 22.36 10.96
CA GLU A 136 -8.33 21.86 12.04
C GLU A 136 -9.11 20.90 12.93
N GLU A 137 -10.36 21.25 13.27
CA GLU A 137 -11.27 20.39 14.02
C GLU A 137 -11.59 19.11 13.25
N VAL A 138 -11.87 19.21 11.94
CA VAL A 138 -12.07 18.04 11.08
C VAL A 138 -10.84 17.14 11.05
N ALA A 139 -9.63 17.71 10.91
CA ALA A 139 -8.38 16.94 10.92
C ALA A 139 -8.09 16.29 12.29
N ALA A 140 -8.45 16.95 13.39
CA ALA A 140 -8.35 16.39 14.73
C ALA A 140 -9.33 15.23 14.95
N ASN A 141 -10.59 15.38 14.52
CA ASN A 141 -11.60 14.34 14.59
C ASN A 141 -11.24 13.12 13.75
N ARG A 142 -10.72 13.32 12.52
CA ARG A 142 -10.20 12.25 11.66
C ARG A 142 -9.11 11.45 12.36
N ARG A 143 -8.10 12.12 12.96
CA ARG A 143 -7.01 11.46 13.70
C ARG A 143 -7.52 10.71 14.92
N ARG A 144 -8.47 11.28 15.68
CA ARG A 144 -9.08 10.64 16.84
C ARG A 144 -9.80 9.36 16.43
N TRP A 145 -10.65 9.42 15.40
CA TRP A 145 -11.38 8.26 14.89
C TRP A 145 -10.42 7.16 14.40
N GLN A 146 -9.42 7.52 13.59
CA GLN A 146 -8.40 6.57 13.11
C GLN A 146 -7.65 5.89 14.26
N SER A 147 -7.30 6.64 15.32
CA SER A 147 -6.56 6.09 16.47
C SER A 147 -7.33 5.02 17.25
N GLN A 148 -8.67 5.06 17.23
CA GLN A 148 -9.50 4.05 17.90
C GLN A 148 -9.35 2.67 17.24
N PHE A 149 -9.15 2.63 15.93
CA PHE A 149 -8.89 1.39 15.19
C PHE A 149 -7.45 0.90 15.38
N VAL A 150 -6.46 1.80 15.34
CA VAL A 150 -5.05 1.43 15.52
C VAL A 150 -4.79 0.83 16.90
N TYR A 151 -5.46 1.35 17.95
CA TYR A 151 -5.31 0.82 19.31
C TYR A 151 -6.02 -0.52 19.54
N SER A 152 -7.20 -0.73 18.94
CA SER A 152 -7.95 -1.98 19.11
C SER A 152 -7.37 -3.17 18.32
N PHE A 153 -6.57 -2.89 17.28
CA PHE A 153 -5.98 -3.90 16.40
C PHE A 153 -4.44 -3.90 16.44
N GLN A 154 -3.83 -3.60 17.60
CA GLN A 154 -2.40 -3.87 17.80
C GLN A 154 -2.14 -5.39 17.72
N THR A 155 -2.07 -5.92 16.51
CA THR A 155 -1.33 -7.14 16.21
C THR A 155 0.14 -6.82 16.46
N ASP A 156 0.80 -7.73 17.19
CA ASP A 156 2.18 -7.73 17.65
C ASP A 156 3.24 -7.74 16.52
N GLU A 157 2.84 -7.45 15.27
CA GLU A 157 3.71 -7.43 14.12
C GLU A 157 3.50 -6.10 13.39
N ASN A 158 4.61 -5.45 13.06
CA ASN A 158 4.70 -4.26 12.22
C ASN A 158 4.34 -4.61 10.75
N ASP A 159 3.25 -5.33 10.57
CA ASP A 159 2.74 -5.84 9.31
C ASP A 159 1.86 -4.73 8.72
N GLU A 160 2.49 -3.86 7.92
CA GLU A 160 1.79 -2.76 7.25
C GLU A 160 0.88 -3.31 6.15
N ALA A 161 -0.30 -3.81 6.53
CA ALA A 161 -1.53 -3.95 5.74
C ALA A 161 -1.38 -4.21 4.22
N VAL A 162 -0.47 -5.08 3.80
CA VAL A 162 -0.50 -5.66 2.44
C VAL A 162 -1.43 -6.87 2.42
N THR A 163 -1.54 -7.55 3.56
CA THR A 163 -2.47 -8.64 3.87
C THR A 163 -3.41 -8.18 4.97
N PHE A 164 -4.41 -7.37 4.61
CA PHE A 164 -5.51 -7.12 5.54
C PHE A 164 -6.44 -8.33 5.51
N ASP A 165 -6.25 -9.23 6.47
CA ASP A 165 -7.23 -10.25 6.78
C ASP A 165 -8.34 -9.57 7.59
N GLY A 166 -9.48 -9.35 6.95
CA GLY A 166 -10.65 -8.70 7.56
C GLY A 166 -11.23 -9.58 8.64
N SER A 167 -10.61 -9.59 9.82
CA SER A 167 -11.04 -10.46 10.92
C SER A 167 -12.50 -10.15 11.30
N ILE A 168 -13.28 -11.18 11.63
CA ILE A 168 -14.68 -11.06 12.07
C ILE A 168 -14.84 -10.04 13.21
N THR A 169 -13.82 -9.91 14.04
CA THR A 169 -13.68 -8.90 15.10
C THR A 169 -13.77 -7.45 14.59
N GLN A 170 -13.19 -7.12 13.43
CA GLN A 170 -13.31 -5.79 12.82
C GLN A 170 -14.74 -5.49 12.39
N ALA A 171 -15.43 -6.45 11.76
CA ALA A 171 -16.82 -6.30 11.34
C ALA A 171 -17.78 -6.16 12.55
N MET A 172 -17.54 -6.93 13.61
CA MET A 172 -18.34 -6.89 14.83
C MET A 172 -18.17 -5.59 15.64
N MET A 173 -16.97 -5.01 15.65
CA MET A 173 -16.71 -3.73 16.33
C MET A 173 -17.34 -2.54 15.58
N MET A 174 -17.33 -2.57 14.24
CA MET A 174 -18.02 -1.58 13.41
C MET A 174 -19.54 -1.54 13.63
N MET A 175 -20.15 -2.69 13.94
CA MET A 175 -21.59 -2.77 14.23
C MET A 175 -21.98 -2.34 15.65
N ASN A 176 -21.04 -2.36 16.61
CA ASN A 176 -21.35 -2.21 18.04
C ASN A 176 -20.55 -1.12 18.77
N GLY A 177 -19.64 -0.42 18.09
CA GLY A 177 -18.89 0.69 18.66
C GLY A 177 -19.78 1.92 18.92
N PRO A 178 -19.50 2.72 19.97
CA PRO A 178 -20.20 3.98 20.18
C PRO A 178 -19.85 4.94 19.03
N LEU A 179 -20.87 5.45 18.35
CA LEU A 179 -20.77 6.51 17.33
C LEU A 179 -20.20 7.81 17.91
#